data_AF-A0A957DZ59-F1
#
_entry.id   AF-A0A957DZ59-F1
#
_cell.length_a   1.000
_cell.length_b   1.000
_cell.length_c   1.000
_cell.angle_alpha   90.00
_cell.angle_beta   90.00
_cell.angle_gamma   90.00
#
_symmetry.space_group_name_H-M   'P 1'
#
loop_
_entity.id
_entity.type
_entity.pdbx_description
1 polymer ?
#
loop_
_entity_poly.entity_id
_entity_poly.type
_entity_poly.pdbx_seq_one_letter_code
_entity_poly.pdbx_strand_id
1 'polypeptide(L)' 'MTLNWNPPTNWERITTIDAHTAGEPLRIITSGLPNLPGDTILAKRRYAQKHIDHLRRALMWEPRGHA' A
#
# COMPACT_ATOMS: atom_id res chain seq x y z
N MET A 1 -12.02 20.93 14.49
CA MET A 1 -12.91 19.81 14.87
C MET A 1 -12.11 18.54 14.63
N THR A 2 -11.62 17.88 15.69
CA THR A 2 -10.80 16.66 15.56
C THR A 2 -11.75 15.45 15.54
N LEU A 3 -11.78 14.73 14.42
CA LEU A 3 -12.53 13.48 14.32
C LEU A 3 -11.79 12.39 15.11
N ASN A 4 -12.31 12.05 16.29
CA ASN A 4 -11.80 10.96 17.12
C ASN A 4 -12.50 9.64 16.76
N TRP A 5 -12.44 9.25 15.49
CA TRP A 5 -12.96 7.96 15.03
C TRP A 5 -11.82 6.95 14.93
N ASN A 6 -12.03 5.77 15.50
CA ASN A 6 -11.08 4.65 15.45
C ASN A 6 -11.73 3.45 14.74
N PRO A 7 -11.11 2.88 13.69
CA PRO A 7 -11.61 1.66 13.08
C PRO A 7 -11.45 0.47 14.02
N PRO A 8 -12.24 -0.60 13.83
CA PRO A 8 -12.03 -1.88 14.51
C PRO A 8 -10.59 -2.38 14.34
N THR A 9 -10.05 -3.02 15.38
CA THR A 9 -8.64 -3.48 15.42
C THR A 9 -8.35 -4.64 14.48
N ASN A 10 -9.37 -5.38 14.04
CA ASN A 10 -9.25 -6.49 13.10
C ASN A 10 -9.25 -6.05 11.63
N TRP A 11 -9.35 -4.75 11.35
CA TRP A 11 -9.24 -4.24 9.99
C TRP A 11 -7.79 -4.14 9.57
N GLU A 12 -7.49 -4.59 8.35
CA GLU A 12 -6.19 -4.34 7.74
C GLU A 12 -5.97 -2.83 7.56
N ARG A 13 -4.82 -2.35 8.05
CA ARG A 13 -4.43 -0.94 7.99
C ARG A 13 -3.13 -0.82 7.24
N ILE A 14 -3.15 -0.06 6.16
CA ILE A 14 -1.95 0.34 5.42
C ILE A 14 -1.78 1.85 5.60
N THR A 15 -0.59 2.26 6.01
CA THR A 15 -0.24 3.67 6.16
C THR A 15 0.58 4.09 4.96
N THR A 16 0.21 5.22 4.35
CA THR A 16 0.89 5.75 3.18
C THR A 16 1.22 7.22 3.34
N ILE A 17 2.23 7.66 2.59
CA ILE A 17 2.51 9.07 2.29
C ILE A 17 2.29 9.21 0.80
N ASP A 18 1.32 10.05 0.42
CA ASP A 18 1.05 10.37 -0.97
C ASP A 18 1.81 11.64 -1.34
N ALA A 19 2.47 11.63 -2.50
CA ALA A 19 3.27 12.72 -3.04
C ALA A 19 3.07 12.82 -4.55
N HIS A 20 3.61 13.88 -5.17
CA HIS A 20 3.66 13.98 -6.62
C HIS A 20 5.01 14.55 -7.08
N THR A 21 5.42 14.17 -8.28
CA THR A 21 6.56 14.80 -8.98
C THR A 21 6.06 15.29 -10.32
N ALA A 22 6.07 16.61 -10.53
CA ALA A 22 5.55 17.24 -11.75
C ALA A 22 4.11 16.85 -12.13
N GLY A 23 3.27 16.50 -11.14
CA GLY A 23 1.88 16.09 -11.34
C GLY A 23 1.67 14.58 -11.37
N GLU A 24 2.73 13.79 -11.55
CA GLU A 24 2.65 12.33 -11.47
C GLU A 24 2.55 11.87 -10.01
N PRO A 25 1.50 11.12 -9.64
CA PRO A 25 1.29 10.69 -8.26
C PRO A 25 2.23 9.56 -7.87
N LEU A 26 2.67 9.58 -6.61
CA LEU A 26 3.44 8.52 -5.97
C LEU A 26 2.84 8.23 -4.59
N ARG A 27 2.50 6.96 -4.34
CA ARG A 27 2.04 6.47 -3.04
C ARG A 27 3.14 5.65 -2.38
N ILE A 28 3.73 6.18 -1.30
CA ILE A 28 4.79 5.52 -0.54
C ILE A 28 4.14 4.79 0.63
N ILE A 29 4.32 3.47 0.69
CA ILE A 29 3.78 2.66 1.79
C ILE A 29 4.79 2.64 2.95
N THR A 30 4.36 3.08 4.13
CA THR A 30 5.23 3.21 5.31
C THR A 30 4.98 2.15 6.37
N SER A 31 3.77 1.56 6.44
CA SER A 31 3.48 0.41 7.30
C SER A 31 2.26 -0.39 6.82
N GLY A 32 2.10 -1.62 7.31
CA GLY A 32 0.92 -2.46 7.09
C GLY A 32 1.06 -3.53 6.01
N LEU A 33 2.18 -3.56 5.27
CA LEU A 33 2.49 -4.68 4.39
C LEU A 33 3.10 -5.85 5.16
N PRO A 34 2.87 -7.10 4.71
CA PRO A 34 3.58 -8.25 5.24
C PRO A 34 5.08 -8.20 4.83
N ASN A 35 5.89 -9.01 5.49
CA ASN A 35 7.30 -9.16 5.14
C ASN A 35 7.47 -9.64 3.69
N LEU A 36 8.40 -9.02 2.97
CA LEU A 36 8.78 -9.38 1.60
C LEU A 36 10.07 -10.21 1.62
N PRO A 37 10.00 -11.55 1.56
CA PRO A 37 11.17 -12.41 1.55
C PRO A 37 11.96 -12.30 0.24
N GLY A 38 13.23 -12.67 0.32
CA GLY A 38 14.17 -12.71 -0.79
C GLY A 38 15.31 -11.70 -0.66
N ASP A 39 16.49 -12.12 -1.11
CA ASP A 39 17.74 -11.38 -0.89
C ASP A 39 17.97 -10.25 -1.90
N THR A 40 17.15 -10.20 -2.96
CA THR A 40 17.25 -9.18 -4.01
C THR A 40 15.91 -8.47 -4.19
N ILE A 41 15.95 -7.24 -4.69
CA ILE A 41 14.74 -6.47 -5.03
C ILE A 41 13.88 -7.22 -6.07
N LEU A 42 14.51 -7.93 -7.01
CA LEU A 42 13.79 -8.75 -7.98
C LEU A 42 13.08 -9.96 -7.34
N ALA A 43 13.70 -10.61 -6.35
CA ALA A 43 13.05 -11.69 -5.60
C ALA A 43 11.85 -11.15 -4.81
N LYS A 44 12.01 -10.02 -4.12
CA LYS A 44 10.92 -9.34 -3.38
C LYS A 44 9.78 -8.93 -4.30
N ARG A 45 10.09 -8.37 -5.49
CA ARG A 45 9.08 -8.00 -6.50
C ARG A 45 8.29 -9.22 -6.99
N ARG A 46 8.97 -10.34 -7.30
CA ARG A 46 8.31 -11.58 -7.75
C ARG A 46 7.42 -12.16 -6.65
N TYR A 47 7.88 -12.15 -5.40
CA TYR A 47 7.06 -12.55 -4.27
C TYR A 47 5.84 -11.65 -4.14
N ALA A 48 6.03 -10.34 -4.23
CA ALA A 48 4.94 -9.38 -4.13
C ALA A 48 3.86 -9.61 -5.19
N GLN A 49 4.28 -9.78 -6.44
CA GLN A 49 3.40 -10.07 -7.56
C GLN A 49 2.62 -11.39 -7.38
N LYS A 50 3.25 -12.44 -6.84
CA LYS A 50 2.62 -13.76 -6.70
C LYS A 50 1.69 -13.85 -5.49
N HIS A 51 2.03 -13.17 -4.39
CA HIS A 51 1.39 -13.43 -3.09
C HIS A 51 0.59 -12.24 -2.53
N ILE A 52 0.95 -10.99 -2.86
CA ILE A 52 0.32 -9.80 -2.27
C ILE A 52 -0.22 -8.81 -3.31
N ASP A 53 -0.48 -9.27 -4.53
CA ASP A 53 -1.08 -8.43 -5.58
C ASP A 53 -2.46 -7.89 -5.20
N HIS A 54 -3.20 -8.57 -4.31
CA HIS A 54 -4.47 -8.09 -3.78
C HIS A 54 -4.33 -6.74 -3.05
N LEU A 55 -3.24 -6.52 -2.31
CA LEU A 55 -2.97 -5.23 -1.66
C LEU A 55 -2.60 -4.16 -2.69
N ARG A 56 -1.81 -4.51 -3.71
CA ARG A 56 -1.51 -3.59 -4.82
C ARG A 56 -2.80 -3.14 -5.50
N ARG A 57 -3.72 -4.05 -5.82
CA ARG A 57 -5.03 -3.71 -6.39
C ARG A 57 -5.86 -2.83 -5.46
N ALA A 58 -5.94 -3.18 -4.17
CA ALA A 58 -6.69 -2.39 -3.19
C ALA A 58 -6.17 -0.96 -3.00
N LEU A 59 -4.88 -0.72 -3.24
CA LEU A 59 -4.21 0.57 -3.10
C LEU A 59 -4.13 1.39 -4.40
N MET A 60 -4.15 0.73 -5.57
CA MET A 60 -3.98 1.39 -6.87
C MET A 60 -5.31 1.58 -7.60
N TRP A 61 -6.24 0.64 -7.48
CA TRP A 61 -7.54 0.74 -8.14
C TRP A 61 -8.50 1.60 -7.32
N GLU A 62 -9.53 2.08 -7.99
CA GLU A 62 -10.68 2.66 -7.32
C GLU A 62 -11.27 1.67 -6.29
N PRO A 63 -11.75 2.15 -5.12
CA PRO A 63 -12.02 3.56 -4.78
C PRO A 63 -10.84 4.30 -4.12
N ARG A 64 -9.70 3.66 -3.88
CA ARG A 64 -8.57 4.27 -3.14
C ARG A 64 -7.49 4.86 -4.04
N GLY A 65 -7.40 4.38 -5.27
CA GLY A 65 -6.58 4.95 -6.33
C GLY A 65 -7.44 5.31 -7.54
N HIS A 66 -6.85 5.18 -8.73
CA HIS A 66 -7.46 5.57 -10.00
C HIS A 66 -6.77 4.80 -11.16
N ALA A 67 -7.24 5.01 -12.39
CA ALA A 67 -6.63 4.48 -13.61
C ALA A 67 -5.22 5.04 -13.86
#